data_AF-A0A2B7YQE1-F1
#
_entry.id   AF-A0A2B7YQE1-F1
#
_cell.length_a   1.000
_cell.length_b   1.000
_cell.length_c   1.000
_cell.angle_alpha   90.00
_cell.angle_beta   90.00
_cell.angle_gamma   90.00
#
_symmetry.space_group_name_H-M   'P 1'
#
loop_
_entity.id
_entity.type
_entity.pdbx_description
1 polymer ?
#
loop_
_entity_poly.entity_id
_entity_poly.type
_entity_poly.pdbx_seq_one_letter_code
_entity_poly.pdbx_strand_id
1 'polypeptide(L)'
;MAANDHVINDWSTAWKTRRKTYSGTLMQTTPSSPSPTPSRSQQLRRCDNTVKMAKSKNSSQATVNKKAHRNGIKKVKTHRYPSLKGVDPKFRRNHRHALHGTMKALKEVKEGKRESA
;
A
#
# COMPACT_ATOMS: atom_id res chain seq x y z
N MET A 1 28.45 9.55 -41.53
CA MET A 1 27.08 9.99 -41.89
C MET A 1 26.13 9.50 -40.81
N ALA A 2 25.37 10.41 -40.23
CA ALA A 2 24.41 10.18 -39.16
C ALA A 2 23.07 9.66 -39.69
N ALA A 3 22.40 8.84 -38.87
CA ALA A 3 20.93 8.68 -38.67
C ALA A 3 20.77 7.42 -37.78
N ASN A 4 20.70 7.52 -36.45
CA ASN A 4 19.50 7.77 -35.64
C ASN A 4 18.17 7.46 -36.33
N ASP A 5 17.62 6.27 -36.06
CA ASP A 5 16.18 6.01 -36.16
C ASP A 5 15.67 5.38 -34.86
N HIS A 6 14.67 6.04 -34.27
CA HIS A 6 13.91 5.65 -33.09
C HIS A 6 12.84 4.63 -33.45
N VAL A 7 12.79 3.46 -32.80
CA VAL A 7 11.55 2.66 -32.64
C VAL A 7 11.65 1.90 -31.31
N ILE A 8 11.13 2.45 -30.21
CA ILE A 8 9.79 2.20 -29.64
C ILE A 8 9.61 0.73 -29.19
N ASN A 9 9.58 0.58 -27.86
CA ASN A 9 9.23 -0.62 -27.12
C ASN A 9 7.81 -1.10 -27.47
N ASP A 10 7.68 -2.28 -28.08
CA ASP A 10 6.40 -2.97 -28.27
C ASP A 10 6.10 -3.90 -27.09
N TRP A 11 4.99 -3.63 -26.40
CA TRP A 11 4.51 -4.31 -25.19
C TRP A 11 3.53 -5.46 -25.51
N SER A 12 3.71 -6.18 -26.62
CA SER A 12 2.71 -7.12 -27.18
C SER A 12 2.97 -8.62 -26.93
N THR A 13 3.98 -9.00 -26.13
CA THR A 13 4.38 -10.43 -25.99
C THR A 13 4.29 -11.02 -24.58
N ALA A 14 3.39 -10.52 -23.73
CA ALA A 14 2.99 -11.24 -22.54
C ALA A 14 1.48 -11.11 -22.38
N TRP A 15 0.79 -12.20 -22.04
CA TRP A 15 -0.61 -12.34 -21.57
C TRP A 15 -1.46 -13.34 -22.38
N LYS A 16 -0.91 -13.96 -23.44
CA LYS A 16 -1.56 -15.12 -24.08
C LYS A 16 -1.04 -16.43 -23.51
N THR A 17 -1.50 -16.80 -22.30
CA THR A 17 -1.80 -18.19 -21.89
C THR A 17 -2.07 -18.29 -20.37
N ARG A 18 -3.35 -18.19 -19.94
CA ARG A 18 -3.82 -19.04 -18.83
C ARG A 18 -5.35 -19.17 -18.74
N ARG A 19 -5.77 -20.41 -19.02
CA ARG A 19 -6.95 -21.15 -18.52
C ARG A 19 -8.34 -20.89 -19.13
N LYS A 20 -8.68 -21.88 -19.96
CA LYS A 20 -10.01 -22.39 -20.33
C LYS A 20 -10.67 -23.10 -19.12
N THR A 21 -12.00 -23.18 -19.21
CA THR A 21 -13.01 -23.95 -18.43
C THR A 21 -13.56 -23.33 -17.14
N TYR A 22 -14.74 -22.72 -17.25
CA TYR A 22 -15.92 -23.16 -16.48
C TYR A 22 -17.18 -22.89 -17.32
N SER A 23 -17.83 -23.98 -17.72
CA SER A 23 -19.19 -24.02 -18.24
C SER A 23 -20.15 -24.14 -17.06
N GLY A 24 -21.16 -23.30 -16.94
CA GLY A 24 -22.16 -23.43 -15.89
C GLY A 24 -23.18 -22.29 -15.86
N THR A 25 -24.27 -22.50 -16.58
CA THR A 25 -25.66 -22.08 -16.31
C THR A 25 -25.88 -20.71 -15.65
N LEU A 26 -26.18 -19.71 -16.49
CA LEU A 26 -26.76 -18.43 -16.10
C LEU A 26 -28.25 -18.63 -15.71
N MET A 27 -28.52 -18.88 -14.43
CA MET A 27 -29.86 -18.72 -13.87
C MET A 27 -30.11 -17.21 -13.67
N GLN A 28 -31.07 -16.66 -14.41
CA GLN A 28 -31.58 -15.31 -14.20
C GLN A 28 -32.49 -15.33 -12.97
N THR A 29 -31.96 -14.96 -11.81
CA THR A 29 -32.79 -14.55 -10.68
C THR A 29 -33.25 -13.12 -10.97
N THR A 30 -34.55 -12.94 -11.11
CA THR A 30 -35.20 -11.62 -11.17
C THR A 30 -34.99 -10.89 -9.84
N PRO A 31 -34.25 -9.77 -9.76
CA PRO A 31 -34.28 -8.96 -8.56
C PRO A 31 -35.61 -8.18 -8.56
N SER A 32 -36.51 -8.55 -7.65
CA SER A 32 -37.64 -7.73 -7.25
C SER A 32 -37.11 -6.35 -6.87
N SER A 33 -37.53 -5.34 -7.63
CA SER A 33 -37.23 -3.92 -7.42
C SER A 33 -37.48 -3.52 -5.96
N PRO A 34 -36.46 -3.18 -5.16
CA PRO A 34 -36.70 -2.55 -3.87
C PRO A 34 -37.28 -1.16 -4.14
N SER A 35 -38.51 -0.94 -3.68
CA SER A 35 -39.10 0.39 -3.57
C SER A 35 -38.09 1.38 -2.97
N PRO A 36 -37.94 2.61 -3.50
CA PRO A 36 -37.05 3.59 -2.90
C PRO A 36 -37.61 3.97 -1.53
N THR A 37 -37.01 3.42 -0.48
CA THR A 37 -37.19 3.99 0.86
C THR A 37 -36.69 5.44 0.80
N PRO A 38 -37.44 6.43 1.31
CA PRO A 38 -36.96 7.79 1.32
C PRO A 38 -35.67 7.82 2.14
N SER A 39 -34.60 8.12 1.41
CA SER A 39 -33.30 8.54 1.86
C SER A 39 -33.36 9.23 3.23
N ARG A 40 -32.48 8.80 4.14
CA ARG A 40 -32.10 9.47 5.40
C ARG A 40 -31.38 10.80 5.09
N SER A 41 -31.96 11.62 4.23
CA SER A 41 -31.49 12.93 3.79
C SER A 41 -32.48 14.03 4.16
N GLN A 42 -33.29 13.82 5.21
CA GLN A 42 -34.12 14.88 5.78
C GLN A 42 -33.63 15.25 7.18
N GLN A 43 -32.39 15.73 7.29
CA GLN A 43 -31.95 16.60 8.40
C GLN A 43 -30.50 17.08 8.20
N LEU A 44 -30.20 17.66 7.04
CA LEU A 44 -29.11 18.64 6.98
C LEU A 44 -29.76 20.01 6.76
N ARG A 45 -29.65 20.80 7.83
CA ARG A 45 -30.14 22.18 7.94
C ARG A 45 -29.83 22.94 6.66
N ARG A 46 -30.89 23.40 6.00
CA ARG A 46 -30.81 24.56 5.11
C ARG A 46 -30.37 25.73 5.97
N CYS A 47 -29.16 26.22 5.78
CA CYS A 47 -28.78 27.54 6.25
C CYS A 47 -29.07 28.52 5.12
N ASP A 48 -29.95 29.46 5.40
CA ASP A 48 -30.36 30.51 4.49
C ASP A 48 -29.16 31.37 4.07
N ASN A 49 -28.98 31.45 2.75
CA ASN A 49 -27.99 32.29 2.10
C ASN A 49 -28.54 33.73 2.04
N THR A 50 -28.29 34.52 3.09
CA THR A 50 -28.41 36.00 3.00
C THR A 50 -27.07 36.63 3.34
N VAL A 51 -26.54 37.32 2.32
CA VAL A 51 -25.18 37.80 2.19
C VAL A 51 -24.85 38.88 3.22
N LYS A 52 -24.01 38.53 4.20
CA LYS A 52 -22.98 39.41 4.71
C LYS A 52 -21.71 38.58 4.72
N MET A 53 -20.80 38.89 3.81
CA MET A 53 -19.43 38.38 3.82
C MET A 53 -18.69 38.97 5.02
N ALA A 54 -19.19 38.68 6.22
CA ALA A 54 -18.52 38.96 7.47
C ALA A 54 -17.29 38.05 7.52
N LYS A 55 -16.14 38.64 7.85
CA LYS A 55 -14.86 37.92 7.89
C LYS A 55 -14.99 36.70 8.79
N SER A 56 -14.95 35.50 8.21
CA SER A 56 -14.98 34.25 8.97
C SER A 56 -13.63 34.01 9.66
N LYS A 57 -13.61 33.19 10.71
CA LYS A 57 -12.35 32.76 11.32
C LYS A 57 -11.63 31.78 10.37
N ASN A 58 -10.48 32.19 9.85
CA ASN A 58 -9.74 31.44 8.83
C ASN A 58 -9.06 30.14 9.34
N SER A 59 -8.84 29.98 10.65
CA SER A 59 -8.18 28.81 11.24
C SER A 59 -8.48 28.65 12.74
N SER A 60 -8.61 27.41 13.21
CA SER A 60 -8.77 27.08 14.64
C SER A 60 -8.22 25.68 14.95
N GLN A 61 -7.43 25.56 16.03
CA GLN A 61 -6.89 24.29 16.51
C GLN A 61 -7.70 23.68 17.67
N ALA A 62 -8.80 24.32 18.09
CA ALA A 62 -9.53 24.00 19.32
C ALA A 62 -10.02 22.54 19.43
N THR A 63 -10.25 21.87 18.31
CA THR A 63 -10.73 20.47 18.30
C THR A 63 -9.67 19.45 17.91
N VAL A 64 -8.48 19.88 17.51
CA VAL A 64 -7.43 19.01 16.96
C VAL A 64 -6.96 18.04 18.03
N ASN A 65 -6.58 18.54 19.21
CA ASN A 65 -6.10 17.69 20.30
C ASN A 65 -7.21 16.75 20.79
N LYS A 66 -8.42 17.27 21.04
CA LYS A 66 -9.57 16.45 21.46
C LYS A 66 -9.88 15.33 20.46
N LYS A 67 -9.73 15.56 19.15
CA LYS A 67 -9.92 14.55 18.10
C LYS A 67 -8.76 13.54 18.06
N ALA A 68 -7.52 14.00 18.13
CA ALA A 68 -6.33 13.15 18.14
C ALA A 68 -6.33 12.17 19.33
N HIS A 69 -6.80 12.61 20.49
CA HIS A 69 -6.88 11.78 21.69
C HIS A 69 -8.10 10.83 21.73
N ARG A 70 -9.12 10.96 20.87
CA ARG A 70 -10.28 10.01 20.87
C ARG A 70 -9.85 8.56 20.66
N ASN A 71 -8.88 8.35 19.77
CA ASN A 71 -8.32 7.03 19.47
C ASN A 71 -6.93 6.82 20.12
N GLY A 72 -6.50 7.79 20.94
CA GLY A 72 -5.14 7.91 21.45
C GLY A 72 -4.09 8.27 20.38
N ILE A 73 -3.08 9.05 20.77
CA ILE A 73 -1.89 9.26 19.93
C ILE A 73 -1.03 8.01 20.04
N LYS A 74 -1.09 7.15 19.03
CA LYS A 74 -0.34 5.89 19.00
C LYS A 74 1.14 6.17 18.72
N LYS A 75 2.03 5.59 19.54
CA LYS A 75 3.47 5.55 19.26
C LYS A 75 3.72 4.71 18.01
N VAL A 76 4.80 5.03 17.27
CA VAL A 76 5.25 4.20 16.15
C VAL A 76 5.54 2.79 16.65
N LYS A 77 5.07 1.77 15.92
CA LYS A 77 5.28 0.38 16.29
C LYS A 77 6.77 0.04 16.17
N THR A 78 7.35 -0.50 17.23
CA THR A 78 8.69 -1.08 17.18
C THR A 78 8.60 -2.51 16.67
N HIS A 79 9.45 -2.85 15.70
CA HIS A 79 9.60 -4.22 15.19
C HIS A 79 10.91 -4.80 15.71
N ARG A 80 10.98 -6.14 15.85
CA ARG A 80 12.20 -6.84 16.29
C ARG A 80 13.40 -6.49 15.40
N TYR A 81 13.16 -6.32 14.11
CA TYR A 81 14.19 -5.95 13.13
C TYR A 81 13.82 -4.60 12.49
N PRO A 82 14.61 -3.54 12.70
CA PRO A 82 14.40 -2.25 12.05
C PRO A 82 14.86 -2.29 10.59
N SER A 83 14.38 -1.34 9.78
CA SER A 83 14.85 -1.20 8.39
C SER A 83 16.28 -0.64 8.34
N LEU A 84 17.14 -1.20 7.50
CA LEU A 84 18.49 -0.65 7.22
C LEU A 84 18.48 0.52 6.22
N LYS A 85 17.33 1.20 6.02
CA LYS A 85 17.21 2.35 5.12
C LYS A 85 17.88 3.56 5.78
N GLY A 86 18.79 4.21 5.05
CA GLY A 86 19.58 5.34 5.58
C GLY A 86 20.86 4.94 6.30
N VAL A 87 21.15 3.63 6.44
CA VAL A 87 22.44 3.15 6.94
C VAL A 87 23.50 3.27 5.84
N ASP A 88 24.73 3.59 6.22
CA ASP A 88 25.88 3.75 5.33
C ASP A 88 25.95 2.63 4.27
N PRO A 89 25.99 2.98 2.97
CA PRO A 89 26.15 2.01 1.90
C PRO A 89 27.36 1.08 2.06
N LYS A 90 28.49 1.54 2.62
CA LYS A 90 29.67 0.68 2.83
C LYS A 90 29.39 -0.38 3.89
N PHE A 91 28.82 0.00 5.03
CA PHE A 91 28.34 -0.94 6.04
C PHE A 91 27.33 -1.95 5.45
N ARG A 92 26.34 -1.49 4.67
CA ARG A 92 25.33 -2.38 4.07
C ARG A 92 25.93 -3.41 3.11
N ARG A 93 26.94 -3.02 2.31
CA ARG A 93 27.64 -3.96 1.42
C ARG A 93 28.37 -5.02 2.24
N ASN A 94 29.14 -4.60 3.25
CA ASN A 94 29.87 -5.53 4.12
C ASN A 94 28.93 -6.48 4.88
N HIS A 95 27.84 -5.95 5.46
CA HIS A 95 26.88 -6.74 6.23
C HIS A 95 26.26 -7.86 5.38
N ARG A 96 25.96 -7.61 4.09
CA ARG A 96 25.51 -8.67 3.18
C ARG A 96 26.55 -9.77 3.01
N HIS A 97 27.82 -9.42 2.77
CA HIS A 97 28.88 -10.41 2.59
C HIS A 97 29.11 -11.24 3.85
N ALA A 98 29.08 -10.61 5.04
CA ALA A 98 29.20 -11.32 6.32
C ALA A 98 28.06 -12.34 6.51
N LEU A 99 26.80 -11.94 6.30
CA LEU A 99 25.64 -12.83 6.42
C LEU A 99 25.67 -13.99 5.40
N HIS A 100 26.10 -13.71 4.16
CA HIS A 100 26.23 -14.77 3.15
C HIS A 100 27.38 -15.74 3.49
N GLY A 101 28.49 -15.23 4.04
CA GLY A 101 29.60 -16.04 4.49
C GLY A 101 29.21 -16.99 5.63
N THR A 102 28.50 -16.49 6.66
CA THR A 102 28.04 -17.32 7.77
C THR A 102 27.04 -18.37 7.30
N MET A 103 26.09 -18.02 6.44
CA MET A 103 25.13 -18.97 5.87
C MET A 103 25.82 -20.08 5.07
N LYS A 104 26.85 -19.75 4.28
CA LYS A 104 27.63 -20.73 3.53
C LYS A 104 28.41 -21.67 4.45
N ALA A 105 29.08 -21.12 5.47
CA ALA A 105 29.82 -21.92 6.44
C ALA A 105 28.90 -22.88 7.20
N LEU A 106 27.74 -22.42 7.67
CA LEU A 106 26.74 -23.26 8.32
C LEU A 106 26.22 -24.37 7.41
N LYS A 107 26.04 -24.07 6.12
CA LYS A 107 25.64 -25.07 5.13
C LYS A 107 26.72 -26.14 4.94
N GLU A 108 27.99 -25.75 4.85
CA GLU A 108 29.12 -26.68 4.69
C GLU A 108 29.34 -27.58 5.92
N VAL A 109 29.15 -27.03 7.13
CA VAL A 109 29.15 -27.81 8.38
C VAL A 109 27.99 -28.81 8.36
N LYS A 110 26.79 -28.39 7.96
CA LYS A 110 25.63 -29.29 7.85
C LYS A 110 25.85 -30.40 6.81
N GLU A 111 26.55 -30.10 5.72
CA GLU A 111 26.90 -31.06 4.67
C GLU A 111 28.13 -31.92 5.04
N GLY A 112 28.72 -31.74 6.23
CA GLY A 112 29.89 -32.49 6.70
C GLY A 112 31.18 -32.22 5.93
N LYS A 113 31.21 -31.18 5.09
CA LYS A 113 32.38 -30.78 4.29
C LYS A 113 33.39 -29.96 5.09
N ARG A 114 32.99 -29.52 6.28
CA ARG A 114 33.83 -28.85 7.27
C ARG A 114 33.56 -29.45 8.64
N GLU A 115 34.63 -29.85 9.32
CA GLU A 115 34.59 -30.25 10.74
C GLU A 115 33.98 -29.11 11.55
N SER A 116 32.99 -29.44 12.39
CA SER A 116 32.47 -28.51 13.39
C SER A 116 33.57 -28.29 14.43
N ALA A 117 34.07 -27.05 14.51
CA ALA A 117 34.94 -26.62 15.60
C ALA A 117 34.19 -26.57 16.93
#